data_AF-A0A9N9NIG0-F1
#
_entry.id   AF-A0A9N9NIG0-F1
#
_cell.length_a   1.000
_cell.length_b   1.000
_cell.length_c   1.000
_cell.angle_alpha   90.00
_cell.angle_beta   90.00
_cell.angle_gamma   90.00
#
_symmetry.space_group_name_H-M   'P 1'
#
loop_
_entity.id
_entity.type
_entity.pdbx_description
1 polymer ?
#
loop_
_entity_poly.entity_id
_entity_poly.type
_entity_poly.pdbx_seq_one_letter_code
_entity_poly.pdbx_strand_id
1 'polypeptide(L)' 'PGPGFEYFLNTPYQSWDALKYHEAWKNSNLGLDKSLVTILLKAQLRKIKKKGTEKEKENAIRLENQFK' A
#
# COMPACT_ATOMS: atom_id res chain seq x y z
N PRO A 1 5.68 -8.14 -6.47
CA PRO A 1 5.72 -7.53 -5.12
C PRO A 1 7.19 -7.35 -4.71
N GLY A 2 7.54 -6.23 -4.09
CA GLY A 2 8.91 -6.01 -3.60
C GLY A 2 9.12 -6.60 -2.20
N PRO A 3 10.37 -6.59 -1.69
CA PRO A 3 10.68 -6.97 -0.32
C PRO A 3 9.84 -6.18 0.69
N GLY A 4 9.34 -6.83 1.74
CA GLY A 4 8.56 -6.21 2.81
C GLY A 4 7.04 -6.34 2.66
N PHE A 5 6.56 -6.94 1.56
CA PHE A 5 5.13 -7.23 1.37
C PHE A 5 4.77 -8.68 1.70
N GLU A 6 5.73 -9.50 2.12
CA GLU A 6 5.52 -10.93 2.41
C GLU A 6 4.42 -11.13 3.47
N TYR A 7 4.34 -10.24 4.46
CA TYR A 7 3.30 -10.28 5.47
C TYR A 7 1.89 -10.19 4.86
N PHE A 8 1.66 -9.24 3.96
CA PHE A 8 0.35 -9.04 3.31
C PHE A 8 0.01 -10.12 2.28
N LEU A 9 1.04 -10.74 1.68
CA LEU A 9 0.86 -11.82 0.71
C LEU A 9 0.58 -13.17 1.38
N ASN A 10 1.16 -13.39 2.55
CA ASN A 10 1.09 -14.68 3.26
C ASN A 10 0.05 -14.69 4.39
N THR A 11 -0.49 -13.53 4.77
CA THR A 11 -1.51 -13.42 5.82
C THR A 11 -2.87 -13.13 5.18
N PRO A 12 -3.92 -13.92 5.47
CA PRO A 12 -5.29 -13.59 5.06
C PRO A 12 -5.70 -12.20 5.55
N TYR A 13 -6.45 -11.46 4.74
CA TYR A 13 -6.78 -10.05 5.04
C TYR A 13 -7.54 -9.86 6.36
N GLN A 14 -8.30 -10.87 6.77
CA GLN A 14 -9.05 -10.88 8.05
C GLN A 14 -8.13 -10.95 9.27
N SER A 15 -6.87 -11.34 9.07
CA SER A 15 -5.86 -11.52 10.11
C SER A 15 -4.74 -10.48 10.03
N TRP A 16 -4.93 -9.43 9.23
CA TRP A 16 -3.97 -8.34 9.12
C TRP A 16 -3.93 -7.54 10.42
N ASP A 17 -2.74 -7.46 10.98
CA ASP A 17 -2.40 -6.71 12.19
C ASP A 17 -1.34 -5.68 11.82
N ALA A 18 -1.75 -4.42 11.80
CA ALA A 18 -0.89 -3.30 11.42
C ALA A 18 0.29 -3.10 12.39
N LEU A 19 0.15 -3.46 13.67
CA LEU A 19 1.24 -3.34 14.66
C LEU A 19 2.27 -4.43 14.44
N LYS A 20 1.85 -5.69 14.28
CA LYS A 20 2.77 -6.80 13.97
C LYS A 20 3.50 -6.58 12.66
N TYR A 21 2.82 -6.04 11.66
CA TYR A 21 3.47 -5.63 10.42
C TYR A 21 4.51 -4.53 10.65
N HIS A 22 4.19 -3.49 11.41
CA HIS A 22 5.12 -2.40 11.69
C HIS A 22 6.35 -2.88 12.47
N GLU A 23 6.17 -3.78 13.44
CA GLU A 23 7.28 -4.39 14.19
C GLU A 23 8.17 -5.27 13.29
N ALA A 24 7.57 -6.15 12.49
CA ALA A 24 8.30 -6.97 11.54
C ALA A 24 9.05 -6.12 10.50
N TRP A 25 8.42 -5.04 10.04
CA TRP A 25 9.02 -4.07 9.15
C TRP A 25 10.19 -3.32 9.81
N LYS A 26 10.05 -2.83 11.04
CA LYS A 26 11.12 -2.14 11.78
C LYS A 26 12.32 -3.06 12.06
N ASN A 27 12.05 -4.35 12.27
CA ASN A 27 13.08 -5.37 12.48
C ASN A 27 13.72 -5.83 11.16
N SER A 28 13.05 -5.60 10.03
CA SER A 28 13.63 -5.83 8.72
C SER A 28 14.56 -4.67 8.35
N ASN A 29 15.75 -4.94 7.79
CA ASN A 29 16.64 -3.89 7.27
C ASN A 29 16.11 -3.30 5.94
N LEU A 30 14.80 -3.39 5.72
CA LEU A 30 14.11 -2.87 4.56
C LEU A 30 13.83 -1.40 4.86
N GLY A 31 14.80 -0.55 4.55
CA GLY A 31 14.54 0.87 4.42
C GLY A 31 13.38 1.03 3.44
N LEU A 32 12.19 1.39 3.94
CA LEU A 32 11.09 1.81 3.07
C LEU A 32 11.63 3.00 2.32
N ASP A 33 12.13 2.76 1.12
CA ASP A 33 12.47 3.81 0.21
C ASP A 33 11.15 4.54 -0.04
N LYS A 34 11.00 5.69 0.63
CA LYS A 34 9.79 6.51 0.56
C LYS A 34 9.45 6.82 -0.90
N SER A 35 10.46 6.87 -1.78
CA SER A 35 10.27 7.02 -3.21
C SER A 35 9.58 5.80 -3.83
N LEU A 36 10.03 4.57 -3.50
CA LEU A 36 9.43 3.33 -3.99
C LEU A 36 7.97 3.18 -3.52
N VAL A 37 7.71 3.45 -2.25
CA VAL A 37 6.33 3.42 -1.69
C VAL A 37 5.44 4.41 -2.41
N THR A 38 5.93 5.63 -2.62
CA THR A 38 5.20 6.69 -3.34
C THR A 38 4.94 6.29 -4.79
N ILE A 39 5.92 5.67 -5.47
CA ILE A 39 5.77 5.18 -6.84
C ILE A 39 4.70 4.08 -6.91
N LEU A 40 4.75 3.11 -6.00
CA LEU A 40 3.80 1.99 -5.94
C LEU A 40 2.38 2.46 -5.61
N LEU A 41 2.24 3.38 -4.64
CA LEU A 41 0.96 3.99 -4.29
C LEU A 41 0.37 4.73 -5.51
N LYS A 42 1.16 5.58 -6.18
CA LYS A 42 0.72 6.28 -7.40
C LYS A 42 0.36 5.32 -8.54
N ALA A 43 1.03 4.17 -8.66
CA ALA A 43 0.69 3.15 -9.65
C ALA A 43 -0.65 2.47 -9.33
N GLN A 44 -0.89 2.13 -8.06
CA GLN A 44 -2.15 1.55 -7.60
C GLN A 44 -3.32 2.52 -7.78
N LEU A 45 -3.16 3.78 -7.39
CA LEU A 45 -4.19 4.81 -7.56
C LEU A 45 -4.54 4.99 -9.05
N ARG A 46 -3.56 5.01 -9.96
CA ARG A 46 -3.80 5.04 -11.41
C ARG A 46 -4.60 3.83 -11.90
N LYS A 47 -4.28 2.63 -11.41
CA LYS A 47 -5.00 1.40 -11.79
C LYS A 47 -6.45 1.43 -11.30
N ILE A 48 -6.67 1.87 -10.06
CA ILE A 48 -8.01 2.00 -9.46
C ILE A 48 -8.84 3.04 -10.19
N LYS A 49 -8.28 4.21 -10.52
CA LYS A 49 -8.99 5.22 -11.32
C LYS A 49 -9.46 4.70 -12.68
N LYS A 50 -8.69 3.80 -13.30
CA LYS A 50 -9.02 3.22 -14.60
C LYS A 50 -10.04 2.08 -14.54
N LYS A 51 -9.99 1.25 -13.49
CA LYS A 51 -10.70 -0.05 -13.45
C LYS A 51 -11.58 -0.28 -12.22
N GLY A 52 -11.55 0.60 -11.23
CA GLY A 52 -12.33 0.48 -10.00
C GLY A 52 -13.80 0.82 -10.23
N THR A 53 -14.60 0.52 -9.23
CA THR A 53 -15.97 1.04 -9.08
C THR A 53 -15.96 2.55 -8.89
N GLU A 54 -17.08 3.24 -9.11
CA GLU A 54 -17.15 4.70 -8.92
C GLU A 54 -16.71 5.14 -7.53
N LYS A 55 -17.15 4.43 -6.48
CA LYS A 55 -16.72 4.69 -5.10
C LYS A 55 -15.21 4.52 -4.90
N GLU A 56 -14.59 3.53 -5.54
CA GLU A 56 -13.14 3.32 -5.47
C GLU A 56 -12.38 4.40 -6.24
N LYS A 57 -12.91 4.84 -7.39
CA LYS A 57 -12.33 5.95 -8.17
C LYS A 57 -12.36 7.25 -7.37
N GLU A 58 -13.49 7.59 -6.76
CA GLU A 58 -13.65 8.78 -5.91
C GLU A 58 -12.66 8.74 -4.74
N ASN A 59 -12.55 7.60 -4.06
CA ASN A 59 -11.57 7.41 -2.99
C ASN A 59 -10.13 7.53 -3.49
N ALA A 60 -9.82 7.01 -4.68
CA ALA A 60 -8.48 7.12 -5.25
C ALA A 60 -8.12 8.58 -5.61
N ILE A 61 -9.08 9.38 -6.07
CA ILE A 61 -8.89 10.82 -6.31
C ILE A 61 -8.66 11.55 -4.99
N ARG A 62 -9.48 11.27 -3.95
CA ARG A 62 -9.32 11.85 -2.61
C ARG A 62 -7.93 11.55 -2.03
N LEU A 63 -7.50 10.28 -2.09
CA LEU A 63 -6.19 9.86 -1.59
C LEU A 63 -5.05 10.53 -2.35
N GLU A 64 -5.13 10.64 -3.69
CA GLU A 64 -4.09 11.33 -4.45
C GLU A 64 -3.97 12.81 -4.07
N ASN A 65 -5.08 13.49 -3.78
CA ASN A 65 -5.06 14.88 -3.31
C ASN A 65 -4.49 15.04 -1.90
N GLN A 66 -4.68 14.06 -1.01
CA GLN A 66 -4.12 14.08 0.35
C GLN A 66 -2.62 13.77 0.39
N PHE A 67 -2.08 13.11 -0.63
CA PHE A 67 -0.67 12.74 -0.76
C PHE A 67 0.13 13.64 -1.73
N LYS A 68 -0.41 14.83 -2.06
CA LYS A 68 0.35 15.92 -2.70
C LYS A 68 1.25 16.60 -1.68
#